data_AF-A0A2V9BZY6-F1
#
_entry.id   AF-A0A2V9BZY6-F1
#
_cell.length_a   1.000
_cell.length_b   1.000
_cell.length_c   1.000
_cell.angle_alpha   90.00
_cell.angle_beta   90.00
_cell.angle_gamma   90.00
#
_symmetry.space_group_name_H-M   'P 1'
#
loop_
_entity.id
_entity.type
_entity.pdbx_description
1 polymer ?
#
loop_
_entity_poly.entity_id
_entity_poly.type
_entity_poly.pdbx_seq_one_letter_code
_entity_poly.pdbx_strand_id
1 'polypeptide(L)' 'MDNKQIARILRDTAQLLEIDGAIIGRYRSYEKAAELIDSLPESVEQLVKEPEKLEELPGIGERMVEHLQEIVKTG' A
#
# COMPACT_ATOMS: atom_id res chain seq x y z
N MET A 1 -4.43 13.07 -2.92
CA MET A 1 -3.94 12.37 -1.72
C MET A 1 -2.43 12.43 -1.67
N ASP A 2 -1.84 12.56 -0.49
CA ASP A 2 -0.38 12.43 -0.32
C ASP A 2 0.01 11.01 0.13
N ASN A 3 1.31 10.70 0.05
CA ASN A 3 1.86 9.39 0.46
C ASN A 3 1.56 9.06 1.93
N LYS A 4 1.50 10.06 2.81
CA LYS A 4 1.23 9.86 4.24
C LYS A 4 -0.20 9.39 4.48
N GLN A 5 -1.15 9.95 3.73
CA GLN A 5 -2.55 9.52 3.75
C GLN A 5 -2.69 8.09 3.25
N ILE A 6 -2.04 7.73 2.14
CA ILE A 6 -2.06 6.38 1.59
C ILE A 6 -1.44 5.37 2.58
N ALA A 7 -0.28 5.69 3.14
CA ALA A 7 0.38 4.86 4.16
C ALA A 7 -0.49 4.68 5.41
N ARG A 8 -1.24 5.70 5.80
CA ARG A 8 -2.19 5.59 6.92
C ARG A 8 -3.32 4.60 6.62
N ILE A 9 -3.92 4.68 5.43
CA ILE A 9 -4.98 3.74 5.01
C ILE A 9 -4.46 2.30 5.00
N LEU A 10 -3.24 2.07 4.51
CA LEU A 10 -2.61 0.75 4.54
C LEU A 10 -2.36 0.24 5.96
N ARG A 11 -1.89 1.11 6.88
CA ARG A 11 -1.72 0.77 8.31
C ARG A 11 -3.05 0.41 8.96
N ASP A 12 -4.08 1.21 8.74
CA ASP A 12 -5.42 0.97 9.28
C ASP A 12 -5.99 -0.35 8.72
N THR A 13 -5.76 -0.63 7.43
CA THR A 13 -6.15 -1.90 6.79
C THR A 13 -5.41 -3.10 7.41
N ALA A 14 -4.11 -2.97 7.69
CA ALA A 14 -3.34 -4.01 8.35
C ALA A 14 -3.90 -4.33 9.74
N GLN A 15 -4.18 -3.30 10.55
CA GLN A 15 -4.76 -3.47 11.88
C GLN A 15 -6.14 -4.15 11.83
N LEU A 16 -7.00 -3.76 10.89
CA LEU A 16 -8.30 -4.38 10.71
C LEU A 16 -8.16 -5.86 10.32
N LEU A 17 -7.25 -6.19 9.41
CA LEU A 17 -6.97 -7.58 9.01
C LEU A 17 -6.40 -8.40 10.18
N GLU A 18 -5.55 -7.81 11.01
CA GLU A 18 -5.03 -8.47 12.22
C GLU A 18 -6.16 -8.76 13.21
N ILE A 19 -7.04 -7.79 13.48
CA ILE A 19 -8.21 -7.96 14.36
C ILE A 19 -9.17 -9.02 13.83
N ASP A 20 -9.36 -9.07 12.50
CA ASP A 20 -10.21 -10.07 11.83
C ASP A 20 -9.57 -11.49 11.82
N GLY A 21 -8.35 -11.63 12.34
CA GLY A 21 -7.66 -12.93 12.41
C GLY A 21 -7.12 -13.39 11.06
N ALA A 22 -6.84 -12.47 10.15
CA ALA A 22 -6.22 -12.81 8.87
C ALA A 22 -4.83 -13.44 9.07
N ILE A 23 -4.40 -14.22 8.08
CA ILE A 23 -3.09 -14.87 8.09
C ILE A 23 -1.98 -13.82 8.26
N ILE A 24 -0.98 -14.12 9.09
CA ILE A 24 0.14 -13.22 9.44
C ILE A 24 0.79 -12.57 8.21
N GLY A 25 1.03 -13.36 7.17
CA GLY A 25 1.63 -12.85 5.93
C GLY A 25 0.79 -11.78 5.23
N ARG A 26 -0.53 -11.81 5.40
CA ARG A 26 -1.46 -10.86 4.79
C ARG A 26 -1.36 -9.50 5.44
N TYR A 27 -1.64 -9.35 6.74
CA TYR A 27 -1.59 -8.01 7.35
C TYR A 27 -0.17 -7.44 7.37
N ARG A 28 0.87 -8.28 7.52
CA ARG A 28 2.27 -7.83 7.42
C ARG A 28 2.66 -7.28 6.05
N SER A 29 2.03 -7.75 4.97
CA SER A 29 2.32 -7.17 3.65
C SER A 29 1.79 -5.74 3.55
N TYR A 30 0.67 -5.42 4.22
CA TYR A 30 0.13 -4.07 4.31
C TYR A 30 0.98 -3.15 5.20
N GLU A 31 1.47 -3.65 6.34
CA GLU A 31 2.38 -2.88 7.21
C GLU A 31 3.64 -2.47 6.46
N LYS A 32 4.29 -3.42 5.77
CA LYS A 32 5.49 -3.16 4.97
C LYS A 32 5.22 -2.20 3.82
N ALA A 33 4.10 -2.36 3.12
CA ALA A 33 3.72 -1.44 2.07
C ALA A 33 3.52 -0.03 2.63
N ALA A 34 2.87 0.10 3.79
CA ALA A 34 2.68 1.40 4.41
C ALA A 34 4.00 2.09 4.77
N GLU A 35 4.95 1.37 5.38
CA GLU A 35 6.29 1.90 5.72
C GLU A 35 7.04 2.39 4.48
N LEU A 36 7.04 1.57 3.44
CA LEU A 36 7.68 1.89 2.17
C LEU A 36 7.07 3.16 1.55
N ILE A 37 5.74 3.21 1.45
CA ILE A 37 5.00 4.31 0.84
C ILE A 37 5.19 5.62 1.62
N ASP A 38 5.18 5.57 2.95
CA ASP A 38 5.41 6.74 3.83
C ASP A 38 6.81 7.35 3.62
N SER A 39 7.81 6.49 3.33
CA SER A 39 9.20 6.89 3.10
C SER A 39 9.50 7.30 1.67
N LEU A 40 8.57 7.07 0.73
CA LEU A 40 8.81 7.24 -0.69
C LEU A 40 8.88 8.74 -1.04
N PRO A 41 9.96 9.22 -1.67
CA PRO A 41 10.07 10.62 -2.08
C PRO A 41 9.17 10.95 -3.27
N GLU A 42 8.87 9.96 -4.10
CA GLU A 42 7.99 10.09 -5.26
C GLU A 42 6.53 9.90 -4.87
N SER A 43 5.64 10.67 -5.49
CA SER A 43 4.20 10.59 -5.24
C SER A 43 3.62 9.28 -5.75
N VAL A 44 2.98 8.51 -4.87
CA VAL A 44 2.30 7.26 -5.24
C VAL A 44 1.18 7.51 -6.25
N GLU A 45 0.50 8.65 -6.17
CA GLU A 45 -0.51 9.04 -7.18
C GLU A 45 0.04 9.14 -8.61
N GLN A 46 1.33 9.41 -8.77
CA GLN A 46 1.96 9.40 -10.09
C GLN A 46 2.40 7.98 -10.45
N LEU A 47 3.00 7.26 -9.49
CA LEU A 47 3.47 5.89 -9.69
C LEU A 47 2.36 4.90 -10.05
N VAL A 48 1.13 5.08 -9.56
CA VAL A 48 -0.01 4.21 -9.94
C VAL A 48 -0.36 4.26 -11.43
N LYS A 49 0.10 5.30 -12.16
CA LYS A 49 -0.04 5.40 -13.63
C LYS A 49 0.99 4.54 -14.37
N GLU A 50 2.04 4.13 -13.67
CA GLU A 50 3.14 3.31 -14.16
C GLU A 50 3.26 2.07 -13.24
N PRO A 51 2.27 1.16 -13.24
CA PRO A 51 2.19 0.06 -12.27
C PRO A 51 3.44 -0.81 -12.21
N GLU A 52 4.15 -0.96 -13.33
CA GLU A 52 5.44 -1.67 -13.40
C GLU A 52 6.46 -1.12 -12.41
N LYS A 53 6.53 0.21 -12.21
CA LYS A 53 7.43 0.84 -11.23
C LYS A 53 7.05 0.53 -9.79
N LEU A 54 5.76 0.32 -9.51
CA LEU A 54 5.32 -0.08 -8.17
C LEU A 54 5.66 -1.54 -7.89
N GLU A 55 5.56 -2.43 -8.88
CA GLU A 55 5.94 -3.85 -8.75
C GLU A 55 7.45 -4.06 -8.58
N GLU A 56 8.27 -3.13 -9.05
CA GLU A 56 9.72 -3.13 -8.79
C GLU A 56 10.06 -2.85 -7.31
N LEU A 57 9.12 -2.28 -6.53
CA LEU A 57 9.37 -1.97 -5.14
C LEU A 57 9.39 -3.24 -4.28
N PRO A 58 10.36 -3.35 -3.34
CA PRO A 58 10.51 -4.57 -2.55
C PRO A 58 9.28 -4.82 -1.66
N GLY A 59 8.65 -5.98 -1.86
CA GLY A 59 7.48 -6.39 -1.07
C GLY A 59 6.15 -5.85 -1.59
N ILE A 60 6.15 -5.12 -2.71
CA ILE A 60 4.94 -4.77 -3.47
C ILE A 60 4.80 -5.78 -4.60
N GLY A 61 3.65 -6.44 -4.67
CA GLY A 61 3.28 -7.30 -5.81
C GLY A 61 1.98 -6.82 -6.44
N GLU A 62 1.59 -7.45 -7.55
CA GLU A 62 0.41 -7.11 -8.36
C GLU A 62 -0.83 -6.74 -7.52
N ARG A 63 -1.24 -7.60 -6.58
CA ARG A 63 -2.39 -7.33 -5.68
C ARG A 63 -2.26 -6.05 -4.85
N MET A 64 -1.05 -5.73 -4.40
CA MET A 64 -0.82 -4.51 -3.63
C MET A 64 -0.88 -3.28 -4.56
N VAL A 65 -0.42 -3.41 -5.80
CA VAL A 65 -0.53 -2.36 -6.83
C VAL A 65 -2.00 -2.07 -7.14
N GLU A 66 -2.80 -3.11 -7.38
CA GLU A 66 -4.25 -2.96 -7.59
C GLU A 66 -4.91 -2.21 -6.43
N HIS A 67 -4.53 -2.56 -5.19
CA HIS A 67 -5.13 -1.94 -4.01
C HIS A 67 -4.67 -0.48 -3.83
N LEU A 68 -3.41 -0.17 -4.12
CA LEU A 68 -2.90 1.21 -4.17
C LEU A 68 -3.65 2.04 -5.23
N GLN A 69 -3.92 1.47 -6.40
CA GLN A 69 -4.71 2.12 -7.45
C GLN A 69 -6.15 2.40 -6.98
N GLU A 70 -6.77 1.45 -6.29
CA GLU A 70 -8.11 1.62 -5.72
C GLU A 70 -8.14 2.72 -4.66
N ILE A 71 -7.18 2.73 -3.73
CA ILE A 71 -7.04 3.77 -2.70
C ILE A 71 -6.92 5.16 -3.35
N VAL A 72 -6.04 5.32 -4.35
CA VAL A 72 -5.86 6.61 -5.04
C VAL A 72 -7.11 7.02 -5.83
N LYS A 73 -7.87 6.06 -6.36
CA LYS A 73 -9.08 6.34 -7.15
C LYS A 73 -10.29 6.69 -6.31
N THR A 74 -10.39 6.14 -5.09
CA THR A 74 -11.61 6.21 -4.26
C THR A 74 -11.46 7.09 -3.02
N GLY A 75 -10.22 7.44 -2.64
CA GLY A 75 -9.90 8.28 -1.49
C GLY A 75 -9.88 9.78 -1.74
#